data_AF-A0AA95HJD8-F1
#
_entry.id   AF-A0AA95HJD8-F1
#
_cell.length_a   1.000
_cell.length_b   1.000
_cell.length_c   1.000
_cell.angle_alpha   90.00
_cell.angle_beta   90.00
_cell.angle_gamma   90.00
#
_symmetry.space_group_name_H-M   'P 1'
#
loop_
_entity.id
_entity.type
_entity.pdbx_description
1 polymer ?
#
loop_
_entity_poly.entity_id
_entity_poly.type
_entity_poly.pdbx_seq_one_letter_code
_entity_poly.pdbx_strand_id
1 'polypeptide(L)' 'MLGILKVTQDNPREVWKYVPMQDFTQNSDINWNVPIPEIDRQLYLKYSLDFIEQDFIETNIKPME' A
#
# COMPACT_ATOMS: atom_id res chain seq x y z
N MET A 1 2.43 -7.53 -9.79
CA MET A 1 2.56 -8.95 -10.18
C MET A 1 1.21 -9.65 -10.46
N LEU A 2 0.06 -8.93 -10.49
CA LEU A 2 -1.25 -9.47 -10.86
C LEU A 2 -1.42 -9.68 -12.38
N GLY A 3 -0.84 -8.79 -13.20
CA GLY A 3 -0.90 -8.87 -14.66
C GLY A 3 -0.20 -10.09 -15.27
N ILE A 4 0.51 -10.89 -14.47
CA ILE A 4 1.12 -12.14 -14.93
C ILE A 4 0.08 -13.26 -15.06
N LEU A 5 -0.87 -13.33 -14.12
CA LEU A 5 -1.89 -14.38 -14.08
C LEU A 5 -3.27 -13.91 -14.55
N LYS A 6 -3.51 -12.59 -14.57
CA LYS A 6 -4.76 -12.00 -15.02
C LYS A 6 -4.80 -11.94 -16.56
N VAL A 7 -5.26 -13.02 -17.18
CA VAL A 7 -5.42 -13.15 -18.65
C VAL A 7 -6.79 -12.67 -19.12
N THR A 8 -7.84 -12.86 -18.31
CA THR A 8 -9.23 -12.46 -18.60
C THR A 8 -9.72 -11.38 -17.64
N GLN A 9 -10.90 -10.79 -17.91
CA GLN A 9 -11.52 -9.86 -16.94
C GLN A 9 -11.92 -10.54 -15.63
N ASP A 10 -12.22 -11.84 -15.67
CA ASP A 10 -12.45 -12.64 -14.48
C ASP A 10 -11.18 -12.76 -13.64
N ASN A 11 -11.32 -12.58 -12.32
CA ASN A 11 -10.21 -12.57 -11.36
C ASN A 11 -10.42 -13.65 -10.29
N PRO A 12 -10.32 -14.95 -10.65
CA PRO A 12 -10.44 -16.03 -9.70
C PRO A 12 -9.30 -15.97 -8.67
N ARG A 13 -9.51 -16.55 -7.48
CA ARG A 13 -8.55 -16.47 -6.36
C ARG A 13 -7.09 -16.76 -6.74
N GLU A 14 -6.87 -17.67 -7.68
CA GLU A 14 -5.54 -18.04 -8.16
C GLU A 14 -4.77 -16.89 -8.82
N VAL A 15 -5.44 -15.91 -9.45
CA VAL A 15 -4.73 -14.79 -10.09
C VAL A 15 -4.02 -13.89 -9.08
N TRP A 16 -4.46 -13.93 -7.83
CA TRP A 16 -3.89 -13.16 -6.72
C TRP A 16 -2.69 -13.85 -6.06
N LYS A 17 -2.29 -15.05 -6.52
CA LYS A 17 -1.23 -15.86 -5.90
C LYS A 17 0.11 -15.13 -5.69
N TYR A 18 0.45 -14.20 -6.59
CA TYR A 18 1.70 -13.44 -6.53
C TYR A 18 1.54 -12.04 -5.95
N VAL A 19 0.34 -11.70 -5.47
CA VAL A 19 0.13 -10.46 -4.74
C VAL A 19 0.54 -10.73 -3.29
N PRO A 20 1.60 -10.07 -2.78
CA PRO A 20 2.01 -10.26 -1.39
C PRO A 20 0.87 -9.83 -0.47
N MET A 21 0.52 -10.69 0.48
CA MET A 21 -0.46 -10.37 1.51
C MET A 21 0.21 -9.48 2.54
N GLN A 22 -0.29 -8.25 2.68
CA GLN A 22 0.22 -7.34 3.69
C GLN A 22 -0.29 -7.75 5.07
N ASP A 23 0.60 -7.76 6.06
CA ASP A 23 0.24 -8.00 7.44
C ASP A 23 -0.29 -6.71 8.08
N PHE A 24 -1.55 -6.75 8.51
CA PHE A 24 -2.24 -5.66 9.20
C PHE A 24 -2.34 -5.88 10.71
N THR A 25 -1.61 -6.87 11.26
CA THR A 25 -1.57 -7.12 12.71
C THR A 25 -0.63 -6.14 13.42
N GLN A 26 -0.66 -6.13 14.76
CA GLN A 26 0.24 -5.32 15.58
C GLN A 26 1.72 -5.74 15.46
N ASN A 27 1.99 -6.92 14.91
CA ASN A 27 3.34 -7.41 14.64
C ASN A 27 3.86 -6.96 13.26
N SER A 28 3.05 -6.22 12.51
CA SER A 28 3.42 -5.59 11.25
C SER A 28 4.57 -4.60 11.46
N ASP A 29 5.37 -4.37 10.41
CA ASP A 29 6.41 -3.32 10.41
C ASP A 29 5.82 -1.91 10.55
N ILE A 30 4.49 -1.77 10.41
CA ILE A 30 3.75 -0.51 10.51
C ILE A 30 2.86 -0.55 11.74
N ASN A 31 2.96 0.50 12.56
CA ASN A 31 2.03 0.72 13.66
C ASN A 31 0.74 1.36 13.14
N TRP A 32 -0.32 0.57 13.03
CA TRP A 32 -1.64 1.01 12.57
C TRP A 32 -2.48 1.71 13.64
N ASN A 33 -2.01 1.79 14.90
CA ASN A 33 -2.74 2.40 16.02
C ASN A 33 -2.42 3.90 16.20
N VAL A 34 -1.70 4.53 15.26
CA VAL A 34 -1.31 5.95 15.31
C VAL A 34 -2.16 6.79 14.34
N PRO A 35 -2.14 8.14 14.43
CA PRO A 35 -2.86 9.00 13.50
C PRO A 35 -2.42 8.79 12.04
N ILE A 36 -3.34 9.00 11.09
CA ILE A 36 -3.11 8.83 9.64
C ILE A 36 -1.80 9.49 9.15
N PRO A 37 -1.45 10.74 9.52
CA PRO A 37 -0.21 11.38 9.06
C PRO A 37 1.07 10.64 9.49
N GLU A 38 1.01 9.92 10.61
CA GLU A 38 2.14 9.15 11.13
C GLU A 38 2.20 7.75 10.53
N ILE A 39 1.07 7.21 10.08
CA ILE A 39 1.03 6.00 9.23
C ILE A 39 1.63 6.32 7.86
N ASP A 40 1.27 7.45 7.25
CA ASP A 40 1.77 7.87 5.94
C ASP A 40 3.30 7.99 5.93
N ARG A 41 3.88 8.60 6.97
CA ARG A 41 5.35 8.68 7.13
C ARG A 41 6.00 7.30 7.25
N GLN A 42 5.38 6.36 7.98
CA GLN A 42 5.89 4.99 8.08
C GLN A 42 5.85 4.28 6.72
N LEU A 43 4.80 4.51 5.93
CA LEU A 43 4.67 3.99 4.57
C LEU A 43 5.73 4.58 3.63
N TYR A 44 5.97 5.89 3.72
CA TYR A 44 6.99 6.57 2.91
C TYR A 44 8.38 5.97 3.12
N LEU A 45 8.74 5.72 4.38
CA LEU A 45 9.99 5.06 4.74
C LEU A 45 10.03 3.59 4.29
N LYS A 46 8.93 2.85 4.47
CA LYS A 46 8.87 1.42 4.11
C LYS A 46 9.06 1.17 2.62
N TYR A 47 8.48 2.01 1.78
CA TYR A 47 8.59 1.88 0.32
C TYR A 47 9.71 2.72 -0.27
N SER A 48 10.49 3.42 0.57
CA SER A 48 11.60 4.28 0.14
C SER A 48 11.18 5.31 -0.91
N LEU A 49 10.01 5.93 -0.68
CA LEU A 49 9.48 6.95 -1.58
C LEU A 49 10.35 8.20 -1.54
N ASP A 50 10.60 8.78 -2.71
CA ASP A 50 11.35 10.01 -2.82
C ASP A 50 10.51 11.25 -2.44
N PHE A 51 11.17 12.41 -2.30
CA PHE A 51 10.50 13.65 -1.95
C PHE A 51 9.45 14.09 -2.97
N ILE A 52 9.61 13.72 -4.25
CA ILE A 52 8.69 14.09 -5.33
C ILE A 52 7.42 13.23 -5.24
N GLU A 53 7.58 11.93 -4.98
CA GLU A 53 6.47 10.99 -4.80
C GLU A 53 5.66 11.31 -3.54
N GLN A 54 6.32 11.71 -2.45
CA GLN A 54 5.65 12.17 -1.23
C GLN A 54 4.83 13.44 -1.48
N ASP A 55 5.42 14.46 -2.11
CA ASP A 55 4.73 15.71 -2.45
C ASP A 55 3.54 15.49 -3.40
N PHE A 56 3.71 14.57 -4.37
CA PHE A 56 2.63 14.16 -5.26
C PHE A 56 1.47 13.53 -4.49
N ILE A 57 1.75 12.64 -3.54
CA ILE A 57 0.74 12.00 -2.69
C ILE A 57 0.00 13.04 -1.84
N GLU A 58 0.74 13.91 -1.14
CA GLU A 58 0.14 14.93 -0.27
C GLU A 58 -0.71 15.95 -1.04
N THR A 59 -0.34 16.26 -2.29
CA THR A 59 -1.06 17.23 -3.13
C THR A 59 -2.28 16.62 -3.84
N ASN A 60 -2.20 15.36 -4.28
CA ASN A 60 -3.23 14.75 -5.13
C ASN A 60 -4.21 13.85 -4.36
N ILE A 61 -3.81 13.33 -3.19
CA ILE A 61 -4.64 12.44 -2.40
C ILE A 61 -5.34 13.26 -1.32
N LYS A 62 -6.68 13.27 -1.35
CA LYS A 62 -7.45 13.80 -0.24
C LYS A 62 -7.38 12.81 0.93
N PRO A 63 -7.11 13.29 2.16
CA PRO A 63 -7.24 12.44 3.32
C PRO A 63 -8.68 11.90 3.38
N MET A 64 -8.81 10.59 3.57
CA MET A 64 -10.13 9.98 3.78
C MET A 64 -10.60 10.34 5.20
N GLU A 65 -11.76 10.99 5.30
CA GLU A 65 -12.49 11.22 6.56
C GLU A 65 -13.30 9.98 6.98
#